data_AF-A0AAV2QHM7-F1
#
_entry.id   AF-A0AAV2QHM7-F1
#
_cell.length_a   1.000
_cell.length_b   1.000
_cell.length_c   1.000
_cell.angle_alpha   90.00
_cell.angle_beta   90.00
_cell.angle_gamma   90.00
#
_symmetry.space_group_name_H-M   'P 1'
#
loop_
_entity.id
_entity.type
_entity.pdbx_description
1 polymer ?
#
loop_
_entity_poly.entity_id
_entity_poly.type
_entity_poly.pdbx_seq_one_letter_code
_entity_poly.pdbx_strand_id
1 'polypeptide(L)'
;WSSCNPCHLKYDFILKLADIAQEFDHVFDVANITDHLQTSIATNKRPKKKKGSNQEYLKHYEDQPDYILKKIYDTYKLDYYLFGFELPHFLKKFENMDHY
;
A
#
# COMPACT_ATOMS: atom_id res chain seq x y z
N TRP A 1 -6.52 12.80 -22.09
CA TRP A 1 -5.55 12.18 -21.16
C TRP A 1 -5.99 10.75 -20.96
N SER A 2 -5.42 9.80 -21.72
CA SER A 2 -5.90 8.39 -21.76
C SER A 2 -4.76 7.42 -22.05
N SER A 3 -3.58 7.63 -21.47
CA SER A 3 -2.37 6.85 -21.77
C SER A 3 -1.84 6.00 -20.61
N CYS A 4 -2.48 6.00 -19.43
CA CYS A 4 -2.24 4.97 -18.41
C CYS A 4 -3.32 3.90 -18.54
N ASN A 5 -3.11 2.91 -19.42
CA ASN A 5 -3.93 1.70 -19.46
C ASN A 5 -3.08 0.51 -18.97
N PRO A 6 -2.90 0.35 -17.65
CA PRO A 6 -1.99 -0.64 -17.07
C PRO A 6 -2.39 -2.08 -17.40
N CYS A 7 -3.64 -2.31 -17.83
CA CYS A 7 -4.19 -3.63 -18.12
C CYS A 7 -3.50 -4.38 -19.26
N HIS A 8 -2.80 -3.69 -20.17
CA HIS A 8 -2.11 -4.31 -21.31
C HIS A 8 -0.59 -4.45 -21.10
N LEU A 9 -0.06 -3.92 -20.00
CA LEU A 9 1.33 -4.05 -19.62
C LEU A 9 1.49 -5.31 -18.77
N LYS A 10 2.39 -6.21 -19.18
CA LYS A 10 2.80 -7.34 -18.35
C LYS A 10 3.93 -6.84 -17.46
N TYR A 11 3.64 -6.70 -16.17
CA TYR A 11 4.64 -6.33 -15.18
C TYR A 11 5.39 -7.58 -14.75
N ASP A 12 6.72 -7.55 -14.85
CA ASP A 12 7.57 -8.58 -14.25
C ASP A 12 7.64 -8.41 -12.72
N PHE A 13 7.54 -7.16 -12.24
CA PHE A 13 7.56 -6.81 -10.81
C PHE A 13 6.59 -5.67 -10.46
N ILE A 14 5.96 -5.77 -9.29
CA ILE A 14 5.18 -4.70 -8.65
C ILE A 14 5.69 -4.56 -7.22
N LEU A 15 6.28 -3.40 -6.87
CA LEU A 15 7.02 -3.23 -5.62
C LEU A 15 6.30 -2.30 -4.65
N LYS A 16 6.42 -2.58 -3.35
CA LYS A 16 5.91 -1.70 -2.29
C LYS A 16 6.95 -0.67 -1.88
N LEU A 17 6.64 0.62 -2.04
CA LEU A 17 7.51 1.69 -1.54
C LEU A 17 7.75 1.59 -0.03
N ALA A 18 6.78 1.07 0.72
CA ALA A 18 6.91 0.80 2.15
C ALA A 18 8.13 -0.10 2.47
N ASP A 19 8.42 -1.08 1.63
CA ASP A 19 9.43 -2.12 1.87
C ASP A 19 10.55 -2.07 0.81
N ILE A 20 10.72 -0.92 0.15
CA ILE A 20 11.44 -0.77 -1.12
C ILE A 20 12.85 -1.34 -1.15
N ALA A 21 13.57 -1.33 -0.01
CA ALA A 21 14.91 -1.91 0.06
C ALA A 21 14.88 -3.44 -0.11
N GLN A 22 13.99 -4.12 0.63
CA GLN A 22 13.79 -5.57 0.53
C GLN A 22 13.22 -5.97 -0.83
N GLU A 23 12.33 -5.13 -1.37
CA GLU A 23 11.74 -5.32 -2.69
C GLU A 23 12.82 -5.26 -3.80
N PHE A 24 13.79 -4.35 -3.70
CA PHE A 24 14.90 -4.29 -4.66
C PHE A 24 15.88 -5.45 -4.53
N ASP A 25 16.19 -5.90 -3.30
CA ASP A 25 17.03 -7.08 -3.10
C ASP A 25 16.44 -8.30 -3.83
N HIS A 26 15.13 -8.52 -3.72
CA HIS A 26 14.45 -9.59 -4.44
C HIS A 26 14.55 -9.44 -5.96
N VAL A 27 14.38 -8.23 -6.50
CA VAL A 27 14.51 -7.98 -7.94
C VAL A 27 15.92 -8.28 -8.44
N PHE A 28 16.95 -7.88 -7.69
CA PHE A 28 18.33 -8.14 -8.06
C PHE A 28 18.68 -9.63 -8.04
N ASP A 29 18.17 -10.36 -7.05
CA ASP A 29 18.33 -11.82 -6.97
C ASP A 29 17.70 -12.52 -8.18
N VAL A 30 16.46 -12.15 -8.55
CA VAL A 30 15.77 -12.72 -9.73
C VAL A 30 16.47 -12.35 -11.03
N ALA A 31 17.02 -11.13 -11.13
CA ALA A 31 17.76 -10.66 -12.30
C ALA A 31 19.21 -11.18 -12.35
N ASN A 32 19.66 -11.95 -11.36
CA ASN A 32 21.03 -12.45 -11.22
C ASN A 32 22.09 -11.33 -11.27
N ILE A 33 21.77 -10.17 -10.66
CA ILE A 33 22.66 -9.02 -10.55
C ILE A 33 23.41 -9.15 -9.22
N THR A 34 24.63 -9.68 -9.27
CA THR A 34 25.47 -9.95 -8.09
C THR A 34 26.27 -8.76 -7.60
N ASP A 35 26.48 -7.75 -8.45
CA ASP A 35 27.02 -6.47 -7.99
C ASP A 35 25.90 -5.71 -7.30
N HIS A 36 25.80 -5.90 -5.98
CA HIS A 36 24.88 -5.16 -5.14
C HIS A 36 25.19 -3.67 -5.30
N LEU A 37 24.46 -2.99 -6.20
CA LEU A 37 24.31 -1.56 -6.14
C LEU A 37 23.85 -1.30 -4.72
N GLN A 38 24.73 -0.72 -3.89
CA GLN A 38 24.33 -0.19 -2.60
C GLN A 38 23.30 0.88 -2.93
N THR A 39 22.02 0.49 -2.97
CA THR A 39 20.94 1.39 -3.29
C THR A 39 20.96 2.40 -2.15
N SER A 40 21.38 3.62 -2.46
CA SER A 40 21.37 4.76 -1.55
C SER A 40 19.95 5.00 -0.98
N ILE A 41 18.93 4.36 -1.56
CA ILE A 41 17.58 4.20 -1.07
C ILE A 41 17.54 3.60 0.36
N ALA A 42 18.43 2.64 0.70
CA ALA A 42 18.57 2.09 2.05
C ALA A 42 19.23 3.08 3.04
N THR A 43 20.00 4.06 2.54
CA THR A 43 20.71 5.04 3.38
C THR A 43 19.84 6.21 3.82
N ASN A 44 18.70 6.42 3.17
CA ASN A 44 17.63 7.25 3.70
C ASN A 44 16.94 6.48 4.82
N LYS A 45 17.61 6.36 5.97
CA LYS A 45 17.03 5.93 7.24
C LYS A 45 15.76 6.73 7.42
N ARG A 46 14.60 6.13 7.12
CA ARG A 46 13.31 6.71 7.49
C ARG A 46 13.44 7.11 8.96
N PRO A 47 13.06 8.34 9.35
CA PRO A 47 13.00 8.68 10.76
C PRO A 47 12.22 7.56 11.43
N LYS A 48 12.84 6.90 12.42
CA LYS A 48 12.24 5.78 13.15
C LYS A 48 10.79 6.16 13.42
N LYS A 49 9.84 5.42 12.82
CA LYS A 49 8.40 5.66 12.99
C LYS A 49 8.19 5.92 14.49
N LYS A 50 7.88 7.16 14.87
CA LYS A 50 7.34 7.41 16.20
C LYS A 50 6.08 6.56 16.24
N LYS A 51 6.08 5.50 17.06
CA LYS A 51 4.98 4.54 17.19
C LYS A 51 3.61 5.20 17.47
N GLY A 52 3.57 6.51 17.78
CA GLY A 52 2.35 7.28 18.00
C GLY A 52 1.59 7.75 16.76
N SER A 53 2.18 7.82 15.55
CA SER A 53 1.51 8.55 14.46
C SER A 53 0.31 7.80 13.84
N ASN A 54 0.43 6.51 13.55
CA ASN A 54 -0.62 5.80 12.80
C ASN A 54 -1.91 5.60 13.59
N GLN A 55 -1.85 5.32 14.90
CA GLN A 55 -3.06 5.16 15.70
C GLN A 55 -3.81 6.49 15.88
N GLU A 56 -3.10 7.60 16.06
CA GLU A 56 -3.73 8.93 16.14
C GLU A 56 -4.39 9.32 14.81
N TYR A 57 -3.74 9.04 13.67
CA TYR A 57 -4.34 9.26 12.36
C TYR A 57 -5.57 8.38 12.13
N LEU A 58 -5.53 7.10 12.49
CA LEU A 58 -6.68 6.20 12.32
C LEU A 58 -7.87 6.59 13.20
N LYS A 59 -7.63 7.01 14.44
CA LYS A 59 -8.67 7.55 15.32
C LYS A 59 -9.38 8.76 14.72
N HIS A 60 -8.63 9.66 14.07
CA HIS A 60 -9.22 10.83 13.41
C HIS A 60 -10.23 10.45 12.31
N TYR A 61 -9.99 9.34 11.60
CA TYR A 61 -10.90 8.86 10.57
C TYR A 61 -12.07 8.06 11.13
N GLU A 62 -11.90 7.35 12.25
CA GLU A 62 -12.96 6.53 12.85
C GLU A 62 -14.21 7.34 13.24
N ASP A 63 -14.02 8.60 13.67
CA ASP A 63 -15.10 9.49 14.10
C ASP A 63 -15.89 10.14 12.93
N GLN A 64 -15.55 9.83 11.68
CA GLN A 64 -16.23 10.40 10.52
C GLN A 64 -17.62 9.76 10.28
N PRO A 65 -18.58 10.49 9.69
CA PRO A 65 -19.89 9.94 9.37
C PRO A 65 -19.83 8.71 8.46
N ASP A 66 -20.76 7.77 8.64
CA ASP A 66 -20.80 6.51 7.89
C ASP A 66 -20.83 6.67 6.38
N TYR A 67 -21.48 7.71 5.86
CA TYR A 67 -21.50 7.97 4.41
C TYR A 67 -20.12 8.37 3.86
N ILE A 68 -19.30 9.06 4.66
CA ILE A 68 -17.90 9.37 4.32
C ILE A 68 -17.06 8.10 4.38
N LEU A 69 -17.23 7.31 5.44
CA LEU A 69 -16.49 6.06 5.61
C LEU A 69 -16.80 5.05 4.50
N LYS A 70 -18.07 4.91 4.09
CA LYS A 70 -18.46 4.08 2.95
C LYS A 70 -17.83 4.58 1.66
N LYS A 71 -17.80 5.90 1.43
CA LYS A 71 -17.12 6.48 0.26
C LYS A 71 -15.61 6.19 0.25
N ILE A 72 -14.95 6.30 1.40
CA ILE A 72 -13.53 5.93 1.54
C ILE A 72 -13.34 4.44 1.22
N TYR A 73 -14.17 3.57 1.81
CA TYR A 73 -14.14 2.14 1.55
C TYR A 73 -14.32 1.83 0.05
N ASP A 74 -15.37 2.36 -0.59
CA ASP A 74 -15.64 2.10 -2.00
C ASP A 74 -14.54 2.61 -2.94
N THR A 75 -13.89 3.71 -2.56
CA THR A 75 -12.79 4.29 -3.34
C THR A 75 -11.54 3.41 -3.26
N TYR A 76 -11.19 2.91 -2.07
CA TYR A 76 -9.88 2.30 -1.83
C TYR A 76 -9.89 0.78 -1.61
N LYS A 77 -11.04 0.11 -1.53
CA LYS A 77 -11.13 -1.34 -1.24
C LYS A 77 -10.29 -2.21 -2.18
N LEU A 78 -10.22 -1.84 -3.46
CA LEU A 78 -9.42 -2.56 -4.44
C LEU A 78 -7.92 -2.39 -4.19
N ASP A 79 -7.48 -1.22 -3.71
CA ASP A 79 -6.07 -0.98 -3.38
C ASP A 79 -5.65 -1.81 -2.17
N TYR A 80 -6.50 -1.88 -1.13
CA TYR A 80 -6.26 -2.75 0.02
C TYR A 80 -6.10 -4.21 -0.41
N TYR A 81 -6.96 -4.69 -1.30
CA TYR A 81 -6.87 -6.05 -1.84
C TYR A 81 -5.61 -6.25 -2.70
N LEU A 82 -5.35 -5.35 -3.65
CA LEU A 82 -4.23 -5.45 -4.59
C LEU A 82 -2.87 -5.45 -3.88
N PHE A 83 -2.71 -4.62 -2.84
CA PHE A 83 -1.45 -4.49 -2.11
C PHE A 83 -1.38 -5.34 -0.83
N GLY A 84 -2.43 -6.11 -0.52
CA GLY A 84 -2.50 -6.96 0.67
C GLY A 84 -2.46 -6.18 1.98
N PHE A 85 -2.97 -4.94 2.00
CA PHE A 85 -3.05 -4.14 3.20
C PHE A 85 -4.26 -4.56 4.05
N GLU A 86 -4.11 -4.55 5.37
CA GLU A 86 -5.21 -4.80 6.28
C GLU A 86 -6.20 -3.63 6.27
N LEU A 87 -7.48 -3.95 6.07
CA LEU A 87 -8.55 -2.98 6.17
C LEU A 87 -8.73 -2.55 7.64
N PRO A 88 -8.78 -1.24 7.96
CA PRO A 88 -9.09 -0.76 9.31
C PRO A 88 -10.44 -1.30 9.81
N HIS A 89 -10.55 -1.60 11.12
CA HIS A 89 -11.74 -2.23 11.70
C HIS A 89 -13.03 -1.43 11.44
N PHE A 90 -12.96 -0.10 11.49
CA PHE A 90 -14.10 0.79 11.24
C PHE A 90 -14.59 0.79 9.78
N LEU A 91 -13.79 0.29 8.83
CA LEU A 91 -14.19 0.10 7.43
C LEU A 91 -14.68 -1.32 7.14
N LYS A 92 -14.28 -2.33 7.94
CA LYS A 92 -14.67 -3.74 7.73
C LYS A 92 -16.19 -3.95 7.73
N LYS A 93 -16.94 -3.08 8.42
CA LYS A 93 -18.41 -3.13 8.43
C LYS A 93 -19.05 -3.02 7.04
N PHE A 94 -18.36 -2.43 6.06
CA PHE A 94 -18.87 -2.26 4.70
C PHE A 94 -18.55 -3.43 3.77
N GLU A 95 -17.66 -4.33 4.17
CA GLU A 95 -17.29 -5.52 3.38
C GLU A 95 -18.47 -6.48 3.19
N ASN A 96 -19.29 -6.63 4.23
CA ASN A 96 -20.47 -7.50 4.21
C ASN A 96 -21.70 -6.86 3.52
N MET A 97 -21.62 -5.59 3.13
CA MET A 97 -22.73 -4.87 2.47
C MET A 97 -22.68 -4.98 0.95
N ASP A 98 -21.56 -5.41 0.37
CA ASP A 98 -21.38 -5.55 -1.07
C ASP A 98 -21.91 -6.90 -1.61
N HIS A 99 -22.52 -7.73 -0.77
CA HIS A 99 -23.10 -9.04 -1.10
C HIS A 99 -24.65 -9.05 -1.17
N TYR A 100 -25.31 -7.89 -1.07
CA TYR A 100 -26.76 -7.73 -1.22
C TYR A 100 -27.13 -6.90 -2.45
#